data_AF-A0A3M7SB97-F1
#
_entry.id   AF-A0A3M7SB97-F1
#
_cell.length_a   1.000
_cell.length_b   1.000
_cell.length_c   1.000
_cell.angle_alpha   90.00
_cell.angle_beta   90.00
_cell.angle_gamma   90.00
#
_symmetry.space_group_name_H-M   'P 1'
#
loop_
_entity.id
_entity.type
_entity.pdbx_description
1 polymer ?
#
loop_
_entity_poly.entity_id
_entity_poly.type
_entity_poly.pdbx_seq_one_letter_code
_entity_poly.pdbx_strand_id
1 'polypeptide(L)'
;MTSTKERNILKKRRGINREWIYVDMFDDNEAADLWLKNKTKWLKEDTYSTNDGDKIICRCNLVKRRGPQCDAKLMLLFNADNLKAKRFESGNHTPDKINEGVIKRGLVDETKKLIERYLDLKILMKSPKIGENQIR
;
A
#
# COMPACT_ATOMS: atom_id res chain seq x y z
N MET A 1 7.59 -23.46 -35.03
CA MET A 1 6.25 -23.15 -34.48
C MET A 1 6.05 -23.95 -33.20
N THR A 2 6.23 -23.34 -32.04
CA THR A 2 5.86 -23.93 -30.74
C THR A 2 5.18 -22.85 -29.91
N SER A 3 3.86 -22.96 -29.84
CA SER A 3 2.96 -22.06 -29.08
C SER A 3 3.13 -22.35 -27.60
N THR A 4 3.81 -21.45 -26.88
CA THR A 4 3.85 -21.46 -25.42
C THR A 4 2.52 -20.90 -24.92
N LYS A 5 1.53 -21.76 -24.68
CA LYS A 5 0.28 -21.38 -24.02
C LYS A 5 0.58 -20.95 -22.59
N GLU A 6 0.67 -19.64 -22.38
CA GLU A 6 0.72 -18.99 -21.08
C GLU A 6 -0.51 -19.42 -20.27
N ARG A 7 -0.27 -20.18 -19.19
CA ARG A 7 -1.28 -20.48 -18.20
C ARG A 7 -1.49 -19.24 -17.34
N ASN A 8 -2.39 -18.36 -17.78
CA ASN A 8 -2.94 -17.29 -16.94
C ASN A 8 -3.76 -17.92 -15.81
N ILE A 9 -3.09 -18.29 -14.72
CA ILE A 9 -3.74 -18.63 -13.45
C ILE A 9 -4.23 -17.31 -12.85
N LEU A 10 -5.39 -16.85 -13.31
CA LEU A 10 -6.18 -15.85 -12.59
C LEU A 10 -6.57 -16.47 -11.26
N LYS A 11 -5.74 -16.27 -10.23
CA LYS A 11 -6.08 -16.59 -8.85
C LYS A 11 -7.35 -15.82 -8.52
N LYS A 12 -8.51 -16.49 -8.58
CA LYS A 12 -9.77 -16.00 -8.02
C LYS A 12 -9.50 -15.68 -6.55
N ARG A 13 -9.25 -14.41 -6.24
CA ARG A 13 -9.22 -13.93 -4.86
C ARG A 13 -10.65 -14.10 -4.36
N ARG A 14 -10.90 -15.14 -3.57
CA ARG A 14 -12.14 -15.23 -2.77
C ARG A 14 -12.14 -13.97 -1.91
N GLY A 15 -13.03 -13.02 -2.23
CA GLY A 15 -13.18 -11.82 -1.45
C GLY A 15 -13.44 -12.23 0.00
N ILE A 16 -12.68 -11.65 0.93
CA ILE A 16 -13.02 -11.76 2.36
C ILE A 16 -14.46 -11.26 2.48
N ASN A 17 -15.36 -12.10 2.99
CA ASN A 17 -16.74 -11.71 3.20
C ASN A 17 -16.74 -10.67 4.32
N ARG A 18 -16.82 -9.39 3.95
CA ARG A 18 -16.75 -8.26 4.86
C ARG A 18 -18.17 -7.81 5.18
N GLU A 19 -18.46 -7.66 6.46
CA GLU A 19 -19.67 -6.99 6.91
C GLU A 19 -19.54 -5.48 6.66
N TRP A 20 -20.55 -4.91 6.03
CA TRP A 20 -20.62 -3.49 5.71
C TRP A 20 -21.70 -2.85 6.56
N ILE A 21 -21.33 -1.85 7.34
CA ILE A 21 -22.23 -1.13 8.23
C ILE A 21 -22.61 0.18 7.53
N TYR A 22 -23.91 0.39 7.34
CA TYR A 22 -24.43 1.65 6.82
C TYR A 22 -24.17 2.77 7.84
N VAL A 23 -23.68 3.92 7.37
CA VAL A 23 -23.36 5.06 8.25
C VAL A 23 -24.29 6.23 7.98
N ASP A 24 -24.26 6.76 6.75
CA ASP A 24 -25.07 7.90 6.33
C ASP A 24 -25.24 7.93 4.80
N MET A 25 -25.94 8.96 4.34
CA MET A 25 -26.18 9.24 2.93
C MET A 25 -25.87 10.72 2.67
N PHE A 26 -25.26 10.99 1.52
CA PHE A 26 -25.07 12.32 0.99
C PHE A 26 -26.21 12.67 0.04
N ASP A 27 -26.59 13.95 0.02
CA ASP A 27 -27.69 14.44 -0.82
C ASP A 27 -27.35 14.41 -2.31
N ASP A 28 -26.08 14.58 -2.64
CA ASP A 28 -25.57 14.49 -4.01
C ASP A 28 -24.16 13.84 -4.07
N ASN A 29 -23.76 13.50 -5.30
CA ASN A 29 -22.46 12.88 -5.57
C ASN A 29 -21.28 13.84 -5.30
N GLU A 30 -21.46 15.15 -5.50
CA GLU A 30 -20.39 16.14 -5.31
C GLU A 30 -20.04 16.31 -3.83
N ALA A 31 -21.04 16.31 -2.95
CA ALA A 31 -20.89 16.37 -1.51
C ALA A 31 -20.12 15.16 -0.98
N ALA A 32 -20.40 13.97 -1.51
CA ALA A 32 -19.67 12.76 -1.16
C ALA A 32 -18.21 12.81 -1.60
N ASP A 33 -17.94 13.28 -2.82
CA ASP A 33 -16.60 13.44 -3.37
C ASP A 33 -15.79 14.50 -2.61
N LEU A 34 -16.42 15.64 -2.27
CA LEU A 34 -15.80 16.70 -1.48
C LEU A 34 -15.48 16.21 -0.06
N TRP A 35 -16.40 15.47 0.56
CA TRP A 35 -16.18 14.86 1.87
C TRP A 35 -15.00 13.88 1.82
N LEU A 36 -14.92 13.04 0.78
CA LEU A 36 -13.83 12.08 0.62
C LEU A 36 -12.48 12.79 0.42
N LYS A 37 -12.42 13.84 -0.40
CA LYS A 37 -11.22 14.67 -0.61
C LYS A 37 -10.75 15.35 0.67
N ASN A 38 -11.68 15.84 1.49
CA ASN A 38 -11.37 16.48 2.76
C ASN A 38 -10.90 15.47 3.84
N LYS A 39 -11.29 14.20 3.74
CA LYS A 39 -10.86 13.14 4.65
C LYS A 39 -9.56 12.48 4.21
N THR A 40 -8.44 13.05 4.64
CA THR A 40 -7.08 12.53 4.39
C THR A 40 -6.81 11.09 4.89
N LYS A 41 -7.69 10.54 5.74
CA LYS A 41 -7.57 9.17 6.27
C LYS A 41 -7.87 8.07 5.24
N TRP A 42 -8.55 8.40 4.14
CA TRP A 42 -8.97 7.44 3.13
C TRP A 42 -8.20 7.61 1.83
N LEU A 43 -7.86 6.49 1.20
CA LEU A 43 -7.26 6.44 -0.12
C LEU A 43 -8.08 5.50 -1.00
N LYS A 44 -8.43 5.97 -2.20
CA LYS A 44 -9.15 5.19 -3.20
C LYS A 44 -8.35 3.92 -3.55
N GLU A 45 -9.04 2.78 -3.50
CA GLU A 45 -8.44 1.48 -3.79
C GLU A 45 -9.00 0.91 -5.09
N ASP A 46 -10.32 0.78 -5.18
CA ASP A 46 -11.01 0.19 -6.34
C ASP A 46 -12.25 0.99 -6.72
N THR A 47 -12.68 0.86 -7.98
CA THR A 47 -13.93 1.42 -8.49
C THR A 47 -14.62 0.42 -9.40
N TYR A 48 -15.92 0.27 -9.21
CA TYR A 48 -16.78 -0.59 -10.01
C TYR A 48 -17.92 0.27 -10.53
N SER A 49 -18.00 0.39 -11.85
CA SER A 49 -19.03 1.18 -12.52
C SER A 49 -20.03 0.26 -13.18
N THR A 50 -21.32 0.57 -13.00
CA THR A 50 -22.46 -0.14 -13.56
C THR A 50 -23.49 0.86 -14.08
N ASN A 51 -24.49 0.40 -14.81
CA ASN A 51 -25.59 1.27 -15.25
C ASN A 51 -26.38 1.86 -14.07
N ASP A 52 -26.41 1.16 -12.93
CA ASP A 52 -27.12 1.60 -11.72
C ASP A 52 -26.32 2.63 -10.91
N GLY A 53 -25.07 2.88 -11.31
CA GLY A 53 -24.16 3.83 -10.69
C GLY A 53 -22.80 3.22 -10.33
N ASP A 54 -22.08 3.93 -9.47
CA ASP A 54 -20.68 3.64 -9.13
C ASP A 54 -20.53 3.15 -7.70
N LYS A 55 -19.66 2.17 -7.52
CA LYS A 55 -19.18 1.72 -6.22
C LYS A 55 -17.69 2.03 -6.11
N ILE A 56 -17.34 2.89 -5.16
CA ILE A 56 -15.96 3.22 -4.83
C ILE A 56 -15.58 2.56 -3.51
N ILE A 57 -14.49 1.80 -3.50
CA ILE A 57 -13.90 1.25 -2.29
C ILE A 57 -12.63 2.04 -1.96
N CYS A 58 -12.54 2.47 -0.71
CA CYS A 58 -11.37 3.16 -0.16
C CYS A 58 -10.77 2.35 0.99
N ARG A 59 -9.45 2.42 1.12
CA ARG A 59 -8.68 1.85 2.22
C ARG A 59 -8.17 2.93 3.15
N CYS A 60 -7.97 2.59 4.43
CA CYS A 60 -7.30 3.46 5.37
C CYS A 60 -5.85 3.77 4.92
N ASN A 61 -5.45 5.03 4.98
CA ASN A 61 -4.14 5.54 4.57
C ASN A 61 -3.26 5.98 5.75
N LEU A 62 -3.70 5.75 6.99
CA LEU A 62 -2.94 6.15 8.19
C LEU A 62 -1.67 5.31 8.36
N VAL A 63 -1.65 4.08 7.85
CA VAL A 63 -0.50 3.18 7.95
C VAL A 63 0.28 3.18 6.64
N LYS A 64 1.41 3.89 6.60
CA LYS A 64 2.30 4.00 5.41
C LYS A 64 3.53 3.10 5.52
N ARG A 65 3.35 1.78 5.69
CA ARG A 65 4.48 0.84 5.86
C ARG A 65 4.33 -0.40 4.98
N ARG A 66 5.45 -1.09 4.70
CA ARG A 66 5.45 -2.42 4.10
C ARG A 66 5.10 -3.48 5.17
N GLY A 67 3.90 -4.06 5.11
CA GLY A 67 3.45 -5.07 6.08
C GLY A 67 1.93 -5.06 6.29
N PRO A 68 1.43 -5.67 7.39
CA PRO A 68 0.02 -5.64 7.74
C PRO A 68 -0.53 -4.21 7.71
N GLN A 69 -1.59 -4.02 6.94
CA GLN A 69 -2.30 -2.74 6.79
C GLN A 69 -3.47 -2.69 7.77
N CYS A 70 -4.00 -1.49 8.00
CA CYS A 70 -5.28 -1.32 8.68
C CYS A 70 -6.37 -2.03 7.88
N ASP A 71 -7.22 -2.80 8.57
CA ASP A 71 -8.30 -3.55 7.90
C ASP A 71 -9.53 -2.68 7.60
N ALA A 72 -9.58 -1.45 8.15
CA ALA A 72 -10.68 -0.53 7.92
C ALA A 72 -10.84 -0.15 6.44
N LYS A 73 -12.08 -0.24 5.95
CA LYS A 73 -12.50 0.13 4.60
C LYS A 73 -13.70 1.06 4.65
N LEU A 74 -13.80 1.85 3.60
CA LEU A 74 -14.93 2.70 3.31
C LEU A 74 -15.48 2.31 1.93
N MET A 75 -16.80 2.26 1.80
CA MET A 75 -17.48 2.10 0.53
C MET A 75 -18.43 3.27 0.33
N LEU A 76 -18.32 3.90 -0.85
CA LEU A 76 -19.29 4.86 -1.35
C LEU A 76 -20.05 4.21 -2.51
N LEU A 77 -21.37 4.21 -2.41
CA LEU A 77 -22.27 3.70 -3.44
C LEU A 77 -23.08 4.85 -4.00
N PHE A 78 -22.71 5.30 -5.19
CA PHE A 78 -23.35 6.36 -5.96
C PHE A 78 -24.45 5.74 -6.81
N ASN A 79 -25.65 6.29 -6.74
CA ASN A 79 -26.79 5.82 -7.52
C ASN A 79 -27.03 6.75 -8.71
N ALA A 80 -27.19 6.18 -9.91
CA ALA A 80 -27.37 6.94 -11.14
C ALA A 80 -28.73 7.65 -11.24
N ASP A 81 -29.78 7.07 -10.63
CA ASP A 81 -31.16 7.56 -10.76
C ASP A 81 -31.43 8.77 -9.86
N ASN A 82 -30.97 8.71 -8.61
CA ASN A 82 -31.27 9.74 -7.60
C ASN A 82 -30.07 10.61 -7.26
N LEU A 83 -28.91 10.38 -7.88
CA LEU A 83 -27.65 11.10 -7.69
C LEU A 83 -27.19 11.17 -6.23
N LYS A 84 -27.70 10.29 -5.36
CA LYS A 84 -27.29 10.20 -3.96
C LYS A 84 -26.16 9.21 -3.79
N ALA A 85 -25.31 9.45 -2.79
CA ALA A 85 -24.26 8.53 -2.41
C ALA A 85 -24.50 7.96 -0.99
N LYS A 86 -24.48 6.64 -0.86
CA LYS A 86 -24.55 5.97 0.45
C LYS A 86 -23.15 5.62 0.94
N ARG A 87 -22.89 5.86 2.22
CA ARG A 87 -21.62 5.53 2.87
C ARG A 87 -21.75 4.31 3.75
N PHE A 88 -20.79 3.41 3.60
CA PHE A 88 -20.63 2.23 4.44
C PHE A 88 -19.21 2.14 4.96
N GLU A 89 -19.06 1.66 6.19
CA GLU A 89 -17.76 1.37 6.78
C GLU A 89 -17.66 -0.13 7.12
N SER A 90 -16.44 -0.65 7.12
CA SER A 90 -16.15 -2.05 7.44
C SER A 90 -14.80 -2.18 8.12
N GLY A 91 -14.72 -3.09 9.10
CA GLY A 91 -13.51 -3.34 9.87
C GLY A 91 -13.21 -2.26 10.92
N ASN A 92 -12.39 -2.61 11.91
CA ASN A 92 -12.01 -1.69 12.96
C ASN A 92 -10.73 -0.92 12.57
N HIS A 93 -10.70 0.37 12.90
CA HIS A 93 -9.45 1.13 12.87
C HIS A 93 -8.52 0.58 13.97
N THR A 94 -7.57 -0.27 13.58
CA THR A 94 -6.51 -0.78 14.47
C THR A 94 -5.13 -0.22 14.10
N PRO A 95 -4.92 1.11 13.98
CA PRO A 95 -3.59 1.64 13.73
C PRO A 95 -2.61 1.30 14.88
N ASP A 96 -3.10 1.24 16.13
CA ASP A 96 -2.25 1.07 17.31
C ASP A 96 -1.83 -0.38 17.56
N LYS A 97 -2.72 -1.37 17.35
CA LYS A 97 -2.40 -2.80 17.51
C LYS A 97 -1.37 -3.31 16.50
N ILE A 98 -1.17 -2.57 15.42
CA ILE A 98 -0.19 -2.88 14.40
C ILE A 98 1.26 -2.60 14.88
N ASN A 99 1.44 -1.77 15.92
CA ASN A 99 2.73 -1.43 16.51
C ASN A 99 3.26 -2.47 17.51
N GLU A 100 2.41 -3.36 18.05
CA GLU A 100 2.84 -4.33 19.07
C GLU A 100 3.64 -5.51 18.49
N GLY A 101 3.56 -5.73 17.17
CA GLY A 101 4.24 -6.83 16.47
C GLY A 101 5.51 -6.42 15.71
N VAL A 102 6.29 -5.46 16.22
CA VAL A 102 7.55 -5.05 15.57
C VAL A 102 8.56 -6.18 15.65
N ILE A 103 8.52 -7.07 14.66
CA ILE A 103 9.72 -7.76 14.19
C ILE A 103 10.65 -6.64 13.74
N LYS A 104 11.71 -6.37 14.50
CA LYS A 104 12.77 -5.42 14.14
C LYS A 104 13.31 -5.83 12.76
N ARG A 105 12.82 -5.19 11.70
CA ARG A 105 13.35 -5.39 10.35
C ARG A 105 14.55 -4.47 10.20
N GLY A 106 15.72 -5.08 10.08
CA GLY A 106 17.01 -4.44 9.91
C GLY A 106 18.11 -5.49 9.99
N LEU A 107 19.29 -5.16 9.49
CA LEU A 107 20.47 -5.96 9.79
C LEU A 107 20.69 -5.97 11.30
N VAL A 108 20.97 -7.14 11.87
CA VAL A 108 21.38 -7.26 13.27
C VAL A 108 22.64 -6.41 13.45
N ASP A 109 22.81 -5.79 14.62
CA ASP A 109 23.92 -4.84 14.83
C ASP A 109 25.30 -5.48 14.62
N GLU A 110 25.41 -6.79 14.84
CA GLU A 110 26.60 -7.58 14.49
C GLU A 110 26.89 -7.55 12.99
N THR A 111 25.87 -7.68 12.15
CA THR A 111 26.01 -7.64 10.69
C THR A 111 26.38 -6.23 10.21
N LYS A 112 25.85 -5.18 10.85
CA LYS A 112 26.23 -3.79 10.56
C LYS A 112 27.72 -3.55 10.88
N LYS A 113 28.17 -3.96 12.06
CA LYS A 113 29.58 -3.89 12.47
C LYS A 113 30.52 -4.70 11.57
N LEU A 114 30.02 -5.78 10.97
CA LEU A 114 30.78 -6.56 10.00
C LEU A 114 30.94 -5.78 8.68
N ILE A 115 29.86 -5.19 8.18
CA ILE A 115 29.86 -4.38 6.95
C ILE A 115 30.78 -3.16 7.09
N GLU A 116 30.72 -2.45 8.22
CA GLU A 116 31.61 -1.32 8.52
C GLU A 116 33.08 -1.75 8.46
N ARG A 117 33.44 -2.84 9.15
CA ARG A 117 34.81 -3.40 9.09
C ARG A 117 35.26 -3.73 7.67
N TYR A 118 34.40 -4.34 6.85
CA TYR A 118 34.74 -4.64 5.46
C TYR A 118 34.90 -3.39 4.59
N LEU A 119 34.14 -2.33 4.84
CA LEU A 119 34.28 -1.06 4.14
C LEU A 119 35.58 -0.35 4.51
N ASP A 120 35.93 -0.32 5.80
CA ASP A 120 37.20 0.25 6.28
C ASP A 120 38.41 -0.49 5.70
N LEU A 121 38.35 -1.82 5.63
CA LEU A 121 39.39 -2.64 5.00
C LEU A 121 39.51 -2.38 3.49
N LYS A 122 38.40 -2.16 2.77
CA LYS A 122 38.43 -1.79 1.34
C LYS A 122 39.00 -0.39 1.09
N ILE A 123 38.86 0.53 2.04
CA ILE A 123 39.50 1.85 1.99
C ILE A 123 41.02 1.69 2.16
N LEU A 124 41.47 0.81 3.06
CA LEU A 124 42.89 0.51 3.28
C LEU A 124 43.57 -0.23 2.11
N MET A 125 42.81 -0.96 1.27
CA MET A 125 43.37 -1.66 0.11
C MET A 125 43.46 -0.84 -1.19
N LYS A 126 43.09 0.46 -1.17
CA LYS A 126 43.43 1.43 -2.23
C LYS A 126 44.58 2.30 -1.69
N SER A 127 45.83 2.32 -2.14
CA SER A 127 46.51 1.92 -3.39
C SER A 127 48.03 1.85 -3.10
N PRO A 128 48.90 1.47 -4.06
CA PRO A 128 49.73 2.52 -4.66
C PRO A 128 49.57 2.63 -6.17
N LYS A 129 49.53 3.87 -6.65
CA LYS A 129 49.68 4.22 -8.06
C LYS A 129 51.10 3.82 -8.49
N ILE A 130 51.23 2.90 -9.44
CA ILE A 130 52.50 2.65 -10.12
C ILE A 130 52.72 3.82 -11.07
N GLY A 131 53.57 4.76 -10.67
CA GLY A 131 54.10 5.82 -11.50
C GLY A 131 55.56 6.02 -11.13
N GLU A 132 56.39 6.18 -12.17
CA GLU A 132 57.80 6.61 -12.17
C GLU A 132 58.88 5.52 -12.05
N ASN A 133 59.48 5.18 -13.20
CA ASN A 133 60.93 5.11 -13.43
C ASN A 133 61.17 4.99 -14.95
N GLN A 134 61.40 6.13 -15.61
CA GLN A 134 62.71 6.69 -15.98
C GLN A 134 63.39 5.97 -17.15
N ILE A 135 63.39 6.69 -18.27
CA ILE A 135 64.16 6.50 -19.51
C ILE A 135 65.64 6.49 -19.16
N ARG A 136 66.37 5.47 -19.64
CA ARG A 136 67.76 5.61 -20.09
C ARG A 136 68.08 4.57 -21.15
#